data_AF-A0A848TE33-F1
#
_entry.id   AF-A0A848TE33-F1
#
_cell.length_a   1.000
_cell.length_b   1.000
_cell.length_c   1.000
_cell.angle_alpha   90.00
_cell.angle_beta   90.00
_cell.angle_gamma   90.00
#
_symmetry.space_group_name_H-M   'P 1'
#
loop_
_entity.id
_entity.type
_entity.pdbx_description
1 polymer ?
#
loop_
_entity_poly.entity_id
_entity_poly.type
_entity_poly.pdbx_seq_one_letter_code
_entity_poly.pdbx_strand_id
1 'polypeptide(L)' 'TDLRASVSLILAGLAAEGETVVNRVYHLDRGYEHVEEKLGAVGARIERVAGT' A
#
# COMPACT_ATOMS: atom_id res chain seq x y z
N THR A 1 -3.69 -13.66 7.02
CA THR A 1 -3.66 -12.20 7.24
C THR A 1 -4.22 -11.48 6.03
N ASP A 2 -5.03 -10.48 6.30
CA ASP A 2 -6.14 -10.01 5.49
C ASP A 2 -5.73 -9.07 4.35
N LEU A 3 -5.93 -9.55 3.13
CA LEU A 3 -5.86 -8.78 1.89
C LEU A 3 -6.57 -7.42 2.02
N ARG A 4 -7.79 -7.45 2.56
CA ARG A 4 -8.62 -6.26 2.75
C ARG A 4 -8.04 -5.29 3.78
N ALA A 5 -7.56 -5.79 4.92
CA ALA A 5 -6.96 -4.92 5.94
C ALA A 5 -5.71 -4.21 5.41
N SER A 6 -4.90 -4.91 4.60
CA SER A 6 -3.68 -4.34 4.03
C SER A 6 -3.97 -3.16 3.09
N VAL A 7 -4.98 -3.30 2.22
CA VAL A 7 -5.43 -2.19 1.35
C VAL A 7 -6.05 -1.06 2.16
N SER A 8 -6.86 -1.37 3.18
CA SER A 8 -7.43 -0.32 4.03
C SER A 8 -6.37 0.53 4.71
N LEU A 9 -5.26 -0.07 5.15
CA LEU A 9 -4.12 0.66 5.72
C LEU A 9 -3.42 1.54 4.69
N ILE A 10 -3.25 1.07 3.45
CA ILE A 10 -2.70 1.88 2.36
C ILE A 10 -3.58 3.09 2.09
N LEU A 11 -4.89 2.90 1.98
CA LEU A 11 -5.83 4.01 1.77
C LEU A 11 -5.84 4.99 2.94
N ALA A 12 -5.75 4.49 4.17
CA ALA A 12 -5.62 5.34 5.35
C ALA A 12 -4.31 6.15 5.33
N GLY A 13 -3.19 5.54 4.92
CA GLY A 13 -1.89 6.24 4.77
C GLY A 13 -1.91 7.31 3.68
N LEU A 14 -2.62 7.07 2.57
CA LEU A 14 -2.80 8.07 1.51
C LEU A 14 -3.66 9.27 1.95
N ALA A 15 -4.54 9.08 2.92
CA ALA A 15 -5.37 10.14 3.50
C ALA A 15 -4.71 10.83 4.71
N ALA A 16 -3.67 10.24 5.29
CA ALA A 16 -2.96 10.78 6.44
C ALA A 16 -2.06 11.95 6.04
N GLU A 17 -1.83 12.86 6.98
CA GLU A 17 -0.84 13.93 6.83
C GLU A 17 0.56 13.41 7.12
N GLY A 18 1.53 13.77 6.28
CA GLY A 18 2.93 13.35 6.41
C GLY A 18 3.22 12.02 5.71
N GLU A 19 4.16 11.26 6.27
CA GLU A 19 4.64 10.00 5.72
C GLU A 19 4.09 8.82 6.51
N THR A 20 3.57 7.81 5.81
CA THR A 20 3.07 6.57 6.42
C THR A 20 3.84 5.37 5.87
N VAL A 21 4.41 4.56 6.77
CA VAL A 21 5.07 3.31 6.43
C VAL A 21 4.21 2.12 6.84
N VAL A 22 3.77 1.33 5.87
CA VAL A 22 2.95 0.13 6.10
C VAL A 22 3.82 -1.13 5.99
N ASN A 23 3.93 -1.87 7.08
CA ASN A 23 4.73 -3.09 7.16
C ASN A 23 3.89 -4.37 6.95
N ARG A 24 4.55 -5.48 6.65
CA ARG A 24 3.95 -6.84 6.51
C ARG A 24 2.90 -6.96 5.40
N VAL A 25 3.13 -6.30 4.27
CA VAL A 25 2.23 -6.31 3.09
C VAL A 25 2.43 -7.50 2.13
N TYR A 26 3.15 -8.56 2.53
CA TYR A 26 3.52 -9.69 1.66
C TYR A 26 2.34 -10.54 1.15
N HIS A 27 1.16 -10.42 1.75
CA HIS A 27 -0.03 -11.08 1.21
C HIS A 27 -0.79 -10.25 0.19
N LEU A 28 -0.48 -8.96 0.07
CA LEU A 28 -1.20 -8.00 -0.78
C LEU A 28 -1.20 -8.44 -2.23
N ASP A 29 -0.07 -8.95 -2.73
CA ASP A 29 0.11 -9.36 -4.12
C ASP A 29 -0.80 -10.53 -4.52
N ARG A 30 -1.34 -11.30 -3.56
CA ARG A 30 -2.29 -12.40 -3.83
C ARG A 30 -3.67 -11.92 -4.29
N GLY A 31 -4.02 -10.65 -4.07
CA GLY A 31 -5.33 -10.09 -4.45
C GLY A 31 -5.28 -8.67 -5.00
N TYR A 32 -4.17 -7.98 -4.82
CA TYR A 32 -3.91 -6.61 -5.25
C TYR A 32 -2.49 -6.53 -5.82
N GLU A 33 -2.29 -7.23 -6.92
CA GLU A 33 -1.03 -7.25 -7.66
C GLU A 33 -0.67 -5.82 -8.13
N HIS A 34 0.59 -5.41 -7.93
CA HIS A 34 1.13 -4.12 -8.35
C HIS A 34 0.24 -2.92 -7.92
N VAL A 35 -0.27 -2.93 -6.68
CA VAL A 35 -1.20 -1.89 -6.22
C VAL A 35 -0.56 -0.51 -6.21
N GLU A 36 0.74 -0.44 -5.89
CA GLU A 36 1.53 0.78 -5.90
C GLU A 36 1.59 1.41 -7.30
N GLU A 37 1.72 0.60 -8.36
CA GLU A 37 1.73 1.07 -9.74
C GLU A 37 0.34 1.57 -10.16
N LYS A 38 -0.71 0.81 -9.81
CA LYS A 38 -2.09 1.16 -10.15
C LYS A 38 -2.56 2.43 -9.44
N LEU A 39 -2.24 2.57 -8.16
CA LEU A 39 -2.54 3.78 -7.40
C LEU A 39 -1.67 4.95 -7.85
N GLY A 40 -0.39 4.70 -8.14
CA GLY A 40 0.51 5.70 -8.72
C GLY A 40 0.01 6.24 -10.06
N ALA A 41 -0.54 5.37 -10.92
CA ALA A 41 -1.10 5.76 -12.21
C ALA A 41 -2.31 6.72 -12.10
N VAL A 42 -3.00 6.75 -10.95
CA VAL A 42 -4.09 7.70 -10.67
C VAL A 42 -3.67 8.86 -9.76
N GLY A 43 -2.36 9.04 -9.54
CA GLY A 43 -1.79 10.19 -8.84
C GLY A 43 -1.49 9.97 -7.35
N ALA A 44 -1.59 8.74 -6.84
CA ALA A 44 -1.19 8.46 -5.46
C ALA A 44 0.34 8.53 -5.32
N ARG A 45 0.83 9.15 -4.23
CA ARG A 45 2.26 9.13 -3.87
C ARG A 45 2.51 7.93 -2.98
N ILE A 46 2.88 6.83 -3.61
CA ILE A 46 3.15 5.55 -2.95
C ILE A 46 4.32 4.86 -3.65
N GLU A 47 5.17 4.21 -2.86
CA GLU A 47 6.27 3.40 -3.35
C GLU A 47 6.39 2.14 -2.49
N ARG A 48 6.82 1.04 -3.13
CA ARG A 48 7.17 -0.18 -2.40
C ARG A 48 8.65 -0.13 -2.05
N VAL A 49 8.94 -0.12 -0.75
CA VAL A 49 10.31 -0.17 -0.23
C VAL A 49 10.65 -1.58 0.23
N ALA A 50 11.89 -2.02 -0.03
CA ALA A 50 12.41 -3.25 0.54
C ALA A 50 12.68 -3.03 2.04
N GLY A 51 12.02 -3.81 2.90
CA GLY A 51 12.29 -3.75 4.34
C GLY A 51 13.69 -4.30 4.64
N THR A 52 14.50 -3.52 5.35
CA THR A 52 15.76 -3.96 5.96
C THR A 52 15.55 -4.96 7.09
#